data_AF-A0A846CH11-F1
#
_entry.id   AF-A0A846CH11-F1
#
_cell.length_a   1.000
_cell.length_b   1.000
_cell.length_c   1.000
_cell.angle_alpha   90.00
_cell.angle_beta   90.00
_cell.angle_gamma   90.00
#
_symmetry.space_group_name_H-M   'P 1'
#
loop_
_entity.id
_entity.type
_entity.pdbx_description
1 polymer ?
#
loop_
_entity_poly.entity_id
_entity_poly.type
_entity_poly.pdbx_seq_one_letter_code
_entity_poly.pdbx_strand_id
1 'polypeptide(L)'
;FYSRHGDVDIVDSRRSLDEIPIQAIYKIYYPERKKLDRLLFKHEIFFEMLFSLSDIKSDFSLIMQRWFNSVEKIDSVVNLFFSIKYKPDIYLENKFLSLVQAVESYHRRQIKNHVLTEDEHKERIERILDSVPRDYKEWLKAKLQHSNEPTLKERLIELLELIPEITNQLIKDKEEFATKVKNARNYFTHYDESLKKKAPQPEQLYQFIESLSFILQACILKELGCTPERCHQLLNRNERYQKAVERAIEPKTEMGKKLREIRRQMPSKLKNNKG
;
A
#
# COMPACT_ATOMS: atom_id res chain seq x y z
N PHE A 1 -26.39 3.09 -16.78
CA PHE A 1 -26.37 4.46 -17.32
C PHE A 1 -25.63 4.45 -18.65
N TYR A 2 -26.34 4.67 -19.75
CA TYR A 2 -25.79 4.64 -21.12
C TYR A 2 -25.02 5.92 -21.42
N SER A 3 -23.77 5.79 -21.84
CA SER A 3 -23.00 6.89 -22.43
C SER A 3 -23.37 7.00 -23.92
N ARG A 4 -23.83 8.18 -24.35
CA ARG A 4 -23.93 8.56 -25.76
C ARG A 4 -22.52 8.80 -26.28
N HIS A 5 -21.83 7.78 -26.76
CA HIS A 5 -20.85 7.80 -27.84
C HIS A 5 -20.51 6.34 -28.16
N GLY A 6 -20.74 5.96 -29.42
CA GLY A 6 -20.74 4.58 -29.89
C GLY A 6 -19.35 3.97 -30.07
N ASP A 7 -18.59 3.88 -29.00
CA ASP A 7 -17.48 2.94 -28.92
C ASP A 7 -17.98 1.76 -28.07
N VAL A 8 -18.46 0.72 -28.77
CA VAL A 8 -18.74 -0.58 -28.18
C VAL A 8 -17.38 -1.22 -27.92
N ASP A 9 -16.73 -0.85 -26.81
CA ASP A 9 -15.71 -1.70 -26.22
C ASP A 9 -16.42 -3.02 -25.88
N ILE A 10 -16.11 -4.04 -26.66
CA ILE A 10 -16.66 -5.39 -26.54
C ILE A 10 -16.28 -5.88 -25.15
N VAL A 11 -17.20 -5.73 -24.19
CA VAL A 11 -17.21 -6.51 -22.96
C VAL A 11 -17.23 -7.96 -23.43
N ASP A 12 -16.18 -8.72 -23.10
CA ASP A 12 -16.07 -10.14 -23.38
C ASP A 12 -17.41 -10.82 -23.06
N SER A 13 -18.14 -11.20 -24.10
CA SER A 13 -19.54 -11.68 -24.09
C SER A 13 -19.78 -12.97 -23.28
N ARG A 14 -18.76 -13.44 -22.55
CA ARG A 14 -18.78 -14.67 -21.74
C ARG A 14 -19.05 -14.43 -20.26
N ARG A 15 -18.98 -13.19 -19.77
CA ARG A 15 -19.19 -12.88 -18.34
C ARG A 15 -20.56 -12.29 -18.08
N SER A 16 -21.27 -12.84 -17.10
CA SER A 16 -22.53 -12.23 -16.63
C SER A 16 -22.25 -10.87 -15.97
N LEU A 17 -23.24 -9.97 -15.91
CA LEU A 17 -23.11 -8.65 -15.26
C LEU A 17 -22.56 -8.75 -13.82
N ASP A 18 -22.84 -9.86 -13.13
CA ASP A 18 -22.39 -10.12 -11.77
C ASP A 18 -20.87 -10.45 -11.70
N GLU A 19 -20.29 -10.99 -12.76
CA GLU A 19 -18.86 -11.36 -12.87
C GLU A 19 -17.95 -10.19 -13.29
N ILE A 20 -18.53 -9.03 -13.57
CA ILE A 20 -17.77 -7.83 -13.90
C ILE A 20 -17.08 -7.32 -12.63
N PRO A 21 -15.75 -7.14 -12.63
CA PRO A 21 -15.04 -6.59 -11.49
C PRO A 21 -15.51 -5.17 -11.18
N ILE A 22 -15.62 -4.84 -9.89
CA ILE A 22 -16.00 -3.50 -9.45
C ILE A 22 -14.74 -2.67 -9.22
N GLN A 23 -14.64 -1.54 -9.94
CA GLN A 23 -13.62 -0.55 -9.69
C GLN A 23 -14.13 0.53 -8.73
N ALA A 24 -13.42 0.74 -7.63
CA ALA A 24 -13.53 1.99 -6.91
C ALA A 24 -12.76 3.08 -7.66
N ILE A 25 -13.46 4.12 -8.12
CA ILE A 25 -12.85 5.31 -8.71
C ILE A 25 -12.92 6.43 -7.68
N TYR A 26 -11.76 6.95 -7.28
CA TYR A 26 -11.68 8.09 -6.38
C TYR A 26 -11.35 9.36 -7.16
N LYS A 27 -12.11 10.42 -6.92
CA LYS A 27 -11.96 11.68 -7.66
C LYS A 27 -10.72 12.42 -7.18
N ILE A 28 -9.59 12.08 -7.80
CA ILE A 28 -8.41 12.95 -7.79
C ILE A 28 -8.71 14.10 -8.75
N TYR A 29 -8.24 15.31 -8.46
CA TYR A 29 -8.15 16.40 -9.46
C TYR A 29 -7.20 15.94 -10.58
N TYR A 30 -7.73 15.14 -11.50
CA TYR A 30 -7.05 14.75 -12.74
C TYR A 30 -7.62 15.68 -13.82
N PRO A 31 -6.83 16.65 -14.32
CA PRO A 31 -7.34 17.65 -15.26
C PRO A 31 -7.81 17.04 -16.59
N GLU A 32 -7.38 15.82 -16.94
CA GLU A 32 -7.77 15.13 -18.18
C GLU A 32 -8.65 13.90 -17.95
N ARG A 33 -9.97 14.11 -17.85
CA ARG A 33 -10.99 13.06 -17.69
C ARG A 33 -10.95 11.99 -18.81
N LYS A 34 -10.69 12.39 -20.05
CA LYS A 34 -10.65 11.49 -21.23
C LYS A 34 -9.53 10.44 -21.16
N LYS A 35 -8.42 10.72 -20.46
CA LYS A 35 -7.30 9.78 -20.30
C LYS A 35 -7.58 8.79 -19.17
N LEU A 36 -8.32 9.22 -18.14
CA LEU A 36 -8.82 8.35 -17.07
C LEU A 36 -9.78 7.31 -17.65
N ASP A 37 -10.74 7.71 -18.49
CA ASP A 37 -11.69 6.76 -19.09
C ASP A 37 -10.98 5.63 -19.87
N ARG A 38 -9.95 5.94 -20.67
CA ARG A 38 -9.13 4.90 -21.35
C ARG A 38 -8.31 4.02 -20.40
N LEU A 39 -7.93 4.54 -19.23
CA LEU A 39 -7.24 3.79 -18.18
C LEU A 39 -8.19 2.91 -17.36
N LEU A 40 -9.51 3.07 -17.51
CA LEU A 40 -10.56 2.31 -16.78
C LEU A 40 -11.11 1.12 -17.59
N PHE A 41 -10.91 1.09 -18.91
CA PHE A 41 -11.42 0.02 -19.80
C PHE A 41 -10.34 -0.89 -20.42
N LYS A 42 -9.07 -0.78 -20.03
CA LYS A 42 -8.03 -1.73 -20.47
C LYS A 42 -8.26 -3.12 -19.86
N HIS A 43 -8.17 -4.16 -20.71
CA HIS A 43 -8.24 -5.58 -20.31
C HIS A 43 -7.28 -5.97 -19.16
N GLU A 44 -6.15 -5.27 -19.00
CA GLU A 44 -5.18 -5.50 -17.91
C GLU A 44 -5.75 -5.19 -16.52
N ILE A 45 -6.77 -4.33 -16.42
CA ILE A 45 -7.37 -3.91 -15.15
C ILE A 45 -8.14 -5.05 -14.48
N PHE A 46 -8.72 -5.96 -15.27
CA PHE A 46 -9.51 -7.07 -14.72
C PHE A 46 -8.69 -7.97 -13.79
N PHE A 47 -7.39 -8.13 -14.04
CA PHE A 47 -6.46 -8.88 -13.18
C PHE A 47 -5.98 -8.07 -11.96
N GLU A 48 -6.15 -6.74 -11.96
CA GLU A 48 -5.79 -5.87 -10.84
C GLU A 48 -6.89 -5.74 -9.79
N MET A 49 -8.11 -6.12 -10.12
CA MET A 49 -9.28 -5.93 -9.26
C MET A 49 -9.29 -6.98 -8.14
N LEU A 50 -9.57 -6.52 -6.92
CA LEU A 50 -9.67 -7.42 -5.77
C LEU A 50 -10.98 -8.22 -5.78
N PHE A 51 -12.05 -7.63 -6.32
CA PHE A 51 -13.38 -8.25 -6.31
C PHE A 51 -14.33 -7.76 -7.40
N SER A 52 -15.38 -8.57 -7.63
CA SER A 52 -16.50 -8.32 -8.53
C SER A 52 -17.80 -8.09 -7.76
N LEU A 53 -18.87 -7.76 -8.48
CA LEU A 53 -20.18 -7.56 -7.89
C LEU A 53 -20.69 -8.82 -7.22
N SER A 54 -20.48 -10.00 -7.82
CA SER A 54 -20.83 -11.30 -7.22
C SER A 54 -20.33 -11.45 -5.79
N ASP A 55 -19.14 -10.92 -5.49
CA ASP A 55 -18.51 -11.09 -4.18
C ASP A 55 -19.14 -10.25 -3.08
N ILE A 56 -19.82 -9.17 -3.46
CA ILE A 56 -20.38 -8.19 -2.55
C ILE A 56 -21.89 -8.02 -2.71
N LYS A 57 -22.54 -8.76 -3.62
CA LYS A 57 -23.95 -8.59 -3.99
C LYS A 57 -24.89 -8.73 -2.79
N SER A 58 -24.61 -9.67 -1.90
CA SER A 58 -25.44 -9.95 -0.72
C SER A 58 -25.42 -8.83 0.33
N ASP A 59 -24.34 -8.04 0.39
CA ASP A 59 -24.14 -6.97 1.37
C ASP A 59 -23.73 -5.63 0.74
N PHE A 60 -24.03 -5.46 -0.55
CA PHE A 60 -23.60 -4.33 -1.38
C PHE A 60 -23.97 -2.98 -0.73
N SER A 61 -25.21 -2.84 -0.28
CA SER A 61 -25.70 -1.61 0.37
C SER A 61 -24.90 -1.27 1.62
N LEU A 62 -24.53 -2.27 2.43
CA LEU A 62 -23.75 -2.07 3.65
C LEU A 62 -22.31 -1.67 3.32
N ILE A 63 -21.68 -2.33 2.34
CA ILE A 63 -20.33 -1.98 1.87
C ILE A 63 -20.30 -0.56 1.31
N MET A 64 -21.28 -0.17 0.49
CA MET A 64 -21.37 1.18 -0.04
C MET A 64 -21.59 2.22 1.05
N GLN A 65 -22.44 1.94 2.04
CA GLN A 65 -22.64 2.82 3.18
C GLN A 65 -21.33 3.00 3.97
N ARG A 66 -20.62 1.92 4.25
CA ARG A 66 -19.31 1.97 4.94
C ARG A 66 -18.28 2.73 4.12
N TRP A 67 -18.22 2.51 2.81
CA TRP A 67 -17.35 3.28 1.92
C TRP A 67 -17.59 4.79 2.05
N PHE A 68 -18.83 5.24 1.90
CA PHE A 68 -19.14 6.68 2.00
C PHE A 68 -18.82 7.26 3.39
N ASN A 69 -19.01 6.47 4.45
CA ASN A 69 -18.71 6.92 5.82
C ASN A 69 -17.20 6.92 6.15
N SER A 70 -16.42 5.99 5.58
CA SER A 70 -14.99 5.87 5.86
C SER A 70 -14.16 6.77 4.94
N VAL A 71 -14.58 7.00 3.70
CA VAL A 71 -13.72 7.66 2.68
C VAL A 71 -13.34 9.08 3.07
N GLU A 72 -14.22 9.85 3.72
CA GLU A 72 -13.88 11.19 4.23
C GLU A 72 -12.79 11.12 5.33
N LYS A 73 -12.84 10.09 6.18
CA LYS A 73 -11.87 9.91 7.27
C LYS A 73 -10.50 9.50 6.74
N ILE A 74 -10.46 8.72 5.66
CA ILE A 74 -9.24 8.20 5.03
C ILE A 74 -8.92 8.87 3.68
N ASP A 75 -9.46 10.05 3.39
CA ASP A 75 -9.29 10.73 2.10
C ASP A 75 -7.83 10.84 1.67
N SER A 76 -6.94 11.24 2.59
CA SER A 76 -5.50 11.33 2.30
C SER A 76 -4.88 9.98 1.91
N VAL A 77 -5.34 8.89 2.52
CA VAL A 77 -4.88 7.53 2.22
C VAL A 77 -5.32 7.12 0.82
N VAL A 78 -6.60 7.33 0.53
CA VAL A 78 -7.25 6.95 -0.73
C VAL A 78 -6.66 7.77 -1.88
N ASN A 79 -6.45 9.07 -1.69
CA ASN A 79 -5.78 9.94 -2.65
C ASN A 79 -4.36 9.47 -2.98
N LEU A 80 -3.54 9.17 -1.97
CA LEU A 80 -2.18 8.69 -2.17
C LEU A 80 -2.18 7.35 -2.92
N PHE A 81 -3.01 6.40 -2.51
CA PHE A 81 -3.10 5.09 -3.14
C PHE A 81 -3.57 5.15 -4.60
N PHE A 82 -4.62 5.92 -4.89
CA PHE A 82 -5.13 6.03 -6.25
C PHE A 82 -4.26 6.90 -7.16
N SER A 83 -3.49 7.84 -6.61
CA SER A 83 -2.59 8.69 -7.41
C SER A 83 -1.54 7.89 -8.18
N ILE A 84 -1.05 6.79 -7.60
CA ILE A 84 -0.09 5.89 -8.25
C ILE A 84 -0.76 4.88 -9.19
N LYS A 85 -2.05 4.59 -8.97
CA LYS A 85 -2.84 3.71 -9.84
C LYS A 85 -3.23 4.40 -11.13
N TYR A 86 -3.57 5.69 -11.06
CA TYR A 86 -3.97 6.47 -12.24
C TYR A 86 -2.79 7.01 -13.05
N LYS A 87 -1.55 6.88 -12.54
CA LYS A 87 -0.32 7.28 -13.25
C LYS A 87 0.66 6.10 -13.38
N PRO A 88 0.51 5.25 -14.41
CA PRO A 88 1.42 4.11 -14.61
C PRO A 88 2.89 4.53 -14.82
N ASP A 89 3.13 5.69 -15.44
CA ASP A 89 4.46 6.16 -15.87
C ASP A 89 5.29 6.87 -14.78
N ILE A 90 4.86 6.86 -13.52
CA ILE A 90 5.62 7.50 -12.43
C ILE A 90 6.78 6.60 -11.93
N TYR A 91 7.91 7.21 -11.58
CA TYR A 91 9.09 6.54 -11.02
C TYR A 91 8.77 5.67 -9.80
N LEU A 92 9.48 4.54 -9.65
CA LEU A 92 9.24 3.57 -8.57
C LEU A 92 9.42 4.20 -7.19
N GLU A 93 10.40 5.07 -7.04
CA GLU A 93 10.70 5.81 -5.82
C GLU A 93 9.49 6.64 -5.38
N ASN A 94 8.83 7.32 -6.31
CA ASN A 94 7.63 8.12 -6.04
C ASN A 94 6.42 7.23 -5.71
N LYS A 95 6.27 6.07 -6.39
CA LYS A 95 5.24 5.08 -6.03
C LYS A 95 5.42 4.60 -4.60
N PHE A 96 6.66 4.25 -4.26
CA PHE A 96 7.04 3.78 -2.94
C PHE A 96 6.80 4.85 -1.86
N LEU A 97 7.28 6.08 -2.04
CA LEU A 97 7.07 7.17 -1.08
C LEU A 97 5.57 7.46 -0.87
N SER A 98 4.78 7.47 -1.94
CA SER A 98 3.33 7.67 -1.86
C SER A 98 2.64 6.57 -1.04
N LEU A 99 3.04 5.30 -1.23
CA LEU A 99 2.51 4.17 -0.47
C LEU A 99 2.90 4.21 1.00
N VAL A 100 4.18 4.52 1.30
CA VAL A 100 4.62 4.65 2.69
C VAL A 100 3.86 5.77 3.39
N GLN A 101 3.68 6.92 2.73
CA GLN A 101 2.87 8.01 3.27
C GLN A 101 1.40 7.60 3.47
N ALA A 102 0.82 6.83 2.54
CA ALA A 102 -0.55 6.33 2.67
C ALA A 102 -0.70 5.41 3.89
N VAL A 103 0.27 4.51 4.09
CA VAL A 103 0.32 3.57 5.22
C VAL A 103 0.50 4.30 6.55
N GLU A 104 1.42 5.26 6.64
CA GLU A 104 1.58 6.12 7.84
C GLU A 104 0.28 6.89 8.13
N SER A 105 -0.34 7.47 7.09
CA SER A 105 -1.57 8.22 7.22
C SER A 105 -2.74 7.35 7.67
N TYR A 106 -2.83 6.11 7.18
CA TYR A 106 -3.85 5.16 7.59
C TYR A 106 -3.70 4.80 9.07
N HIS A 107 -2.48 4.39 9.48
CA HIS A 107 -2.21 4.04 10.89
C HIS A 107 -2.57 5.20 11.83
N ARG A 108 -2.09 6.43 11.53
CA ARG A 108 -2.36 7.61 12.35
C ARG A 108 -3.87 7.91 12.53
N ARG A 109 -4.70 7.58 11.54
CA ARG A 109 -6.15 7.88 11.53
C ARG A 109 -7.00 6.77 12.12
N GLN A 110 -6.60 5.50 11.96
CA GLN A 110 -7.41 4.33 12.31
C GLN A 110 -6.89 3.55 13.52
N ILE A 111 -5.65 3.80 13.94
CA ILE A 111 -4.99 3.08 15.04
C ILE A 111 -4.53 4.09 16.08
N LYS A 112 -4.39 3.63 17.34
CA LYS A 112 -3.83 4.44 18.44
C LYS A 112 -2.46 4.98 18.00
N ASN A 113 -2.34 6.30 17.91
CA ASN A 113 -1.12 6.98 17.44
C ASN A 113 -0.18 7.42 18.58
N HIS A 114 -0.35 6.88 19.78
CA HIS A 114 0.47 7.22 20.95
C HIS A 114 0.96 5.95 21.65
N VAL A 115 2.27 5.88 21.89
CA VAL A 115 2.92 4.75 22.56
C VAL A 115 2.53 4.73 24.04
N LEU A 116 2.69 5.87 24.72
CA LEU A 116 2.32 6.05 26.13
C LEU A 116 0.98 6.78 26.26
N THR A 117 0.38 6.71 27.45
CA THR A 117 -0.70 7.63 27.82
C THR A 117 -0.20 9.07 27.85
N GLU A 118 -1.11 10.04 27.82
CA GLU A 118 -0.76 11.46 27.85
C GLU A 118 -0.02 11.83 29.15
N ASP A 119 -0.48 11.30 30.30
CA ASP A 119 0.12 11.54 31.60
C ASP A 119 1.54 10.96 31.70
N GLU A 120 1.73 9.70 31.30
CA GLU A 120 3.06 9.06 31.28
C GLU A 120 4.02 9.78 30.33
N HIS A 121 3.54 10.23 29.17
CA HIS A 121 4.36 10.98 28.22
C HIS A 121 4.75 12.34 28.77
N LYS A 122 3.81 13.05 29.39
CA LYS A 122 4.05 14.35 30.03
C LYS A 122 5.09 14.23 31.13
N GLU A 123 4.93 13.24 32.02
CA GLU A 123 5.90 12.98 33.09
C GLU A 123 7.30 12.66 32.52
N ARG A 124 7.37 11.85 31.46
CA ARG A 124 8.63 11.55 30.76
C ARG A 124 9.29 12.82 30.22
N ILE A 125 8.53 13.73 29.59
CA ILE A 125 9.04 14.98 29.04
C ILE A 125 9.52 15.92 30.14
N GLU A 126 8.75 16.07 31.23
CA GLU A 126 9.13 16.92 32.37
C GLU A 126 10.45 16.46 32.98
N ARG A 127 10.57 15.16 33.28
CA ARG A 127 11.82 14.57 33.80
C ARG A 127 13.02 14.81 32.88
N ILE A 128 12.84 14.68 31.56
CA ILE A 128 13.91 14.96 30.58
C ILE A 128 14.29 16.45 30.61
N LEU A 129 13.31 17.35 30.53
CA LEU A 129 13.58 18.79 30.47
C LEU A 129 14.19 19.34 31.77
N ASP A 130 13.91 18.74 32.92
CA ASP A 130 14.51 19.13 34.20
C ASP A 130 15.97 18.74 34.35
N SER A 131 16.44 17.76 33.58
CA SER A 131 17.85 17.33 33.56
C SER A 131 18.76 18.20 32.66
N VAL A 132 18.18 19.12 31.89
CA VAL A 132 18.88 19.86 30.84
C VAL A 132 19.04 21.35 31.21
N PRO A 133 20.17 22.01 30.88
CA PRO A 133 20.35 23.45 31.08
C PRO A 133 19.22 24.29 30.49
N ARG A 134 18.88 25.41 31.16
CA ARG A 134 17.76 26.29 30.79
C ARG A 134 17.80 26.71 29.31
N ASP A 135 18.99 27.01 28.79
CA ASP A 135 19.21 27.49 27.43
C ASP A 135 18.79 26.49 26.35
N TYR A 136 18.72 25.19 26.67
CA TYR A 136 18.33 24.15 25.71
C TYR A 136 16.89 23.65 25.89
N LYS A 137 16.19 24.05 26.97
CA LYS A 137 14.86 23.48 27.30
C LYS A 137 13.83 23.71 26.20
N GLU A 138 13.68 24.95 25.72
CA GLU A 138 12.67 25.27 24.69
C GLU A 138 12.97 24.61 23.35
N TRP A 139 14.24 24.60 22.94
CA TRP A 139 14.68 23.89 21.73
C TRP A 139 14.38 22.39 21.82
N LEU A 140 14.72 21.75 22.94
CA LEU A 140 14.51 20.31 23.12
C LEU A 140 13.02 19.98 23.22
N LYS A 141 12.23 20.80 23.92
CA LYS A 141 10.77 20.65 24.00
C LYS A 141 10.13 20.65 22.61
N ALA A 142 10.53 21.58 21.74
CA ALA A 142 10.06 21.61 20.35
C ALA A 142 10.45 20.34 19.56
N LYS A 143 11.66 19.81 19.77
CA LYS A 143 12.10 18.55 19.14
C LYS A 143 11.34 17.33 19.64
N LEU A 144 10.87 17.34 20.88
CA LEU A 144 10.17 16.22 21.52
C LEU A 144 8.64 16.27 21.36
N GLN A 145 8.08 17.28 20.67
CA GLN A 145 6.63 17.49 20.56
C GLN A 145 5.86 16.26 20.01
N HIS A 146 6.46 15.49 19.10
CA HIS A 146 5.88 14.27 18.52
C HIS A 146 6.56 12.99 19.01
N SER A 147 7.32 13.06 20.11
CA SER A 147 8.09 11.91 20.63
C SER A 147 7.23 10.80 21.23
N ASN A 148 5.92 11.01 21.37
CA ASN A 148 4.99 9.94 21.76
C ASN A 148 4.38 9.21 20.56
N GLU A 149 4.61 9.69 19.34
CA GLU A 149 4.12 9.00 18.17
C GLU A 149 4.95 7.73 17.88
N PRO A 150 4.32 6.65 17.42
CA PRO A 150 5.06 5.48 16.97
C PRO A 150 5.96 5.86 15.78
N THR A 151 7.05 5.13 15.61
CA THR A 151 7.92 5.20 14.45
C THR A 151 7.26 4.52 13.24
N LEU A 152 7.72 4.82 12.01
CA LEU A 152 7.26 4.10 10.82
C LEU A 152 7.41 2.58 10.95
N LYS A 153 8.47 2.12 11.61
CA LYS A 153 8.71 0.69 11.83
C LYS A 153 7.61 0.08 12.69
N GLU A 154 7.28 0.69 13.83
CA GLU A 154 6.23 0.23 14.74
C GLU A 154 4.87 0.24 14.06
N ARG A 155 4.55 1.33 13.32
CA ARG A 155 3.31 1.42 12.54
C ARG A 155 3.16 0.27 11.54
N LEU A 156 4.23 -0.06 10.82
CA LEU A 156 4.22 -1.17 9.87
C LEU A 156 3.98 -2.50 10.58
N ILE A 157 4.66 -2.77 11.69
CA ILE A 157 4.49 -4.01 12.45
C ILE A 157 3.04 -4.15 12.93
N GLU A 158 2.48 -3.10 13.54
CA GLU A 158 1.09 -3.12 13.98
C GLU A 158 0.10 -3.40 12.84
N LEU A 159 0.31 -2.78 11.67
CA LEU A 159 -0.53 -3.05 10.50
C LEU A 159 -0.35 -4.47 9.96
N LEU A 160 0.86 -5.04 10.05
CA LEU A 160 1.14 -6.42 9.66
C LEU A 160 0.53 -7.43 10.64
N GLU A 161 0.31 -7.06 11.89
CA GLU A 161 -0.40 -7.90 12.87
C GLU A 161 -1.92 -7.74 12.79
N LEU A 162 -2.41 -6.70 12.12
CA LEU A 162 -3.85 -6.46 11.96
C LEU A 162 -4.53 -7.51 11.07
N ILE A 163 -3.78 -8.10 10.12
CA ILE A 163 -4.29 -9.00 9.07
C ILE A 163 -3.25 -10.10 8.74
N PRO A 164 -2.89 -10.95 9.71
CA PRO A 164 -1.76 -11.88 9.60
C PRO A 164 -1.93 -12.92 8.48
N GLU A 165 -3.15 -13.33 8.15
CA GLU A 165 -3.47 -14.34 7.13
C GLU A 165 -3.03 -13.90 5.72
N ILE A 166 -2.96 -12.59 5.50
CA ILE A 166 -2.49 -12.00 4.24
C ILE A 166 -1.01 -11.70 4.34
N THR A 167 -0.60 -11.02 5.40
CA THR A 167 0.76 -10.49 5.50
C THR A 167 1.81 -11.57 5.72
N ASN A 168 1.48 -12.67 6.42
CA ASN A 168 2.44 -13.76 6.68
C ASN A 168 2.83 -14.52 5.41
N GLN A 169 1.98 -14.53 4.38
CA GLN A 169 2.30 -15.14 3.08
C GLN A 169 3.27 -14.26 2.27
N LEU A 170 3.10 -12.94 2.35
CA LEU A 170 3.94 -11.97 1.66
C LEU A 170 5.27 -11.70 2.39
N ILE A 171 5.23 -11.68 3.72
CA ILE A 171 6.29 -11.16 4.58
C ILE A 171 6.57 -12.19 5.68
N LYS A 172 7.69 -12.90 5.54
CA LYS A 172 8.12 -13.91 6.53
C LYS A 172 8.67 -13.26 7.80
N ASP A 173 9.48 -12.21 7.63
CA ASP A 173 10.09 -11.47 8.72
C ASP A 173 9.58 -10.03 8.70
N LYS A 174 8.58 -9.77 9.55
CA LYS A 174 7.90 -8.47 9.65
C LYS A 174 8.84 -7.37 10.16
N GLU A 175 9.72 -7.73 11.10
CA GLU A 175 10.71 -6.84 11.70
C GLU A 175 11.75 -6.38 10.68
N GLU A 176 12.30 -7.34 9.91
CA GLU A 176 13.25 -7.06 8.85
C GLU A 176 12.60 -6.25 7.73
N PHE A 177 11.38 -6.62 7.31
CA PHE A 177 10.62 -5.88 6.30
C PHE A 177 10.38 -4.43 6.72
N ALA A 178 9.83 -4.21 7.91
CA ALA A 178 9.55 -2.87 8.43
C ALA A 178 10.83 -2.02 8.54
N THR A 179 11.93 -2.64 8.97
CA THR A 179 13.25 -1.98 9.05
C THR A 179 13.75 -1.57 7.66
N LYS A 180 13.65 -2.45 6.66
CA LYS A 180 14.09 -2.15 5.29
C LYS A 180 13.24 -1.07 4.63
N VAL A 181 11.91 -1.11 4.80
CA VAL A 181 11.00 -0.07 4.30
C VAL A 181 11.33 1.28 4.95
N LYS A 182 11.54 1.32 6.28
CA LYS A 182 11.96 2.55 6.97
C LYS A 182 13.25 3.13 6.39
N ASN A 183 14.27 2.29 6.20
CA ASN A 183 15.56 2.73 5.66
C ASN A 183 15.44 3.21 4.22
N ALA A 184 14.67 2.52 3.38
CA ALA A 184 14.37 2.93 2.02
C ALA A 184 13.67 4.30 1.99
N ARG A 185 12.67 4.52 2.86
CA ARG A 185 11.98 5.81 2.97
C ARG A 185 12.94 6.93 3.37
N ASN A 186 13.79 6.69 4.37
CA ASN A 186 14.77 7.68 4.81
C ASN A 186 15.74 8.04 3.67
N TYR A 187 16.21 7.03 2.93
CA TYR A 187 17.08 7.24 1.77
C TYR A 187 16.39 8.07 0.68
N PHE A 188 15.18 7.69 0.23
CA PHE A 188 14.52 8.42 -0.86
C PHE A 188 13.97 9.79 -0.45
N THR A 189 13.85 10.09 0.85
CA THR A 189 13.43 11.41 1.35
C THR A 189 14.61 12.36 1.51
N HIS A 190 15.74 11.87 2.02
CA HIS A 190 16.89 12.72 2.37
C HIS A 190 18.09 12.54 1.44
N TYR A 191 18.07 11.55 0.55
CA TYR A 191 19.20 11.12 -0.29
C TYR A 191 20.51 10.99 0.50
N ASP A 192 20.41 10.54 1.75
CA ASP A 192 21.54 10.42 2.67
C ASP A 192 22.57 9.44 2.11
N GLU A 193 23.79 9.94 1.85
CA GLU A 193 24.89 9.15 1.30
C GLU A 193 25.27 7.97 2.20
N SER A 194 25.09 8.10 3.52
CA SER A 194 25.34 7.03 4.49
C SER A 194 24.38 5.84 4.31
N LEU A 195 23.19 6.10 3.74
CA LEU A 195 22.17 5.09 3.44
C LEU A 195 22.24 4.58 2.01
N LYS A 196 23.09 5.14 1.13
CA LYS A 196 23.21 4.71 -0.28
C LYS A 196 23.54 3.23 -0.43
N LYS A 197 24.39 2.68 0.45
CA LYS A 197 24.71 1.23 0.49
C LYS A 197 23.52 0.36 0.95
N LYS A 198 22.56 0.96 1.65
CA LYS A 198 21.32 0.34 2.15
C LYS A 198 20.12 0.64 1.25
N ALA A 199 20.30 1.41 0.18
CA ALA A 199 19.24 1.72 -0.76
C ALA A 199 18.76 0.43 -1.45
N PRO A 200 17.45 0.22 -1.56
CA PRO A 200 16.94 -0.98 -2.19
C PRO A 200 17.27 -0.98 -3.68
N GLN A 201 17.64 -2.15 -4.20
CA GLN A 201 17.73 -2.37 -5.64
C GLN A 201 16.32 -2.26 -6.26
N PRO A 202 16.20 -1.94 -7.57
CA PRO A 202 14.89 -1.75 -8.22
C PRO A 202 13.91 -2.91 -7.99
N GLU A 203 14.39 -4.16 -8.01
CA GLU A 203 13.55 -5.34 -7.76
C GLU A 203 13.03 -5.41 -6.32
N GLN A 204 13.86 -5.00 -5.36
CA GLN A 204 13.48 -4.95 -3.95
C GLN A 204 12.52 -3.79 -3.70
N LEU A 205 12.73 -2.64 -4.33
CA LEU A 205 11.82 -1.51 -4.26
C LEU A 205 10.44 -1.87 -4.83
N TYR A 206 10.42 -2.59 -5.96
CA TYR A 206 9.20 -3.13 -6.52
C TYR A 206 8.49 -4.10 -5.57
N GLN A 207 9.23 -4.99 -4.89
CA GLN A 207 8.65 -5.86 -3.85
C GLN A 207 8.02 -5.06 -2.71
N PHE A 208 8.67 -3.99 -2.24
CA PHE A 208 8.07 -3.12 -1.21
C PHE A 208 6.78 -2.45 -1.69
N ILE A 209 6.76 -1.96 -2.93
CA ILE A 209 5.56 -1.36 -3.54
C ILE A 209 4.41 -2.36 -3.60
N GLU A 210 4.66 -3.60 -4.04
CA GLU A 210 3.64 -4.65 -4.08
C GLU A 210 3.13 -4.96 -2.67
N SER A 211 4.02 -5.24 -1.72
CA SER A 211 3.64 -5.58 -0.34
C SER A 211 2.84 -4.45 0.33
N LEU A 212 3.31 -3.20 0.23
CA LEU A 212 2.61 -2.04 0.80
C LEU A 212 1.25 -1.82 0.13
N SER A 213 1.12 -2.07 -1.18
CA SER A 213 -0.16 -1.99 -1.88
C SER A 213 -1.16 -3.00 -1.32
N PHE A 214 -0.75 -4.26 -1.12
CA PHE A 214 -1.63 -5.29 -0.58
C PHE A 214 -1.99 -5.06 0.90
N ILE A 215 -1.04 -4.59 1.70
CA ILE A 215 -1.31 -4.18 3.09
C ILE A 215 -2.39 -3.10 3.12
N LEU A 216 -2.26 -2.07 2.28
CA LEU A 216 -3.22 -0.96 2.26
C LEU A 216 -4.58 -1.38 1.70
N GLN A 217 -4.60 -2.24 0.68
CA GLN A 217 -5.83 -2.83 0.17
C GLN A 217 -6.56 -3.64 1.25
N ALA A 218 -5.84 -4.46 2.01
CA ALA A 218 -6.42 -5.23 3.12
C ALA A 218 -6.98 -4.31 4.22
N CYS A 219 -6.28 -3.21 4.52
CA CYS A 219 -6.76 -2.16 5.43
C CYS A 219 -8.06 -1.52 4.92
N ILE A 220 -8.14 -1.15 3.64
CA ILE A 220 -9.36 -0.58 3.03
C ILE A 220 -10.51 -1.60 3.04
N LEU A 221 -10.25 -2.88 2.75
CA LEU A 221 -11.28 -3.93 2.83
C LEU A 221 -11.84 -4.06 4.26
N LYS A 222 -10.98 -3.90 5.28
CA LYS A 222 -11.42 -3.89 6.67
C LYS A 222 -12.34 -2.70 6.98
N GLU A 223 -12.03 -1.50 6.47
CA GLU A 223 -12.91 -0.33 6.56
C GLU A 223 -14.28 -0.57 5.90
N LEU A 224 -14.29 -1.31 4.79
CA LEU A 224 -15.52 -1.75 4.12
C LEU A 224 -16.30 -2.82 4.90
N GLY A 225 -15.77 -3.30 6.02
CA GLY A 225 -16.42 -4.30 6.86
C GLY A 225 -16.16 -5.75 6.48
N CYS A 226 -15.20 -6.01 5.59
CA CYS A 226 -14.77 -7.38 5.33
C CYS A 226 -14.08 -7.96 6.57
N THR A 227 -14.45 -9.19 6.94
CA THR A 227 -13.75 -9.94 7.98
C THR A 227 -12.35 -10.34 7.50
N PRO A 228 -11.41 -10.68 8.40
CA PRO A 228 -10.08 -11.16 8.02
C PRO A 228 -10.13 -12.32 7.02
N GLU A 229 -11.07 -13.25 7.19
CA GLU A 229 -11.27 -14.42 6.32
C GLU A 229 -11.72 -13.98 4.92
N ARG A 230 -12.66 -13.04 4.84
CA ARG A 230 -13.11 -12.50 3.54
C ARG A 230 -12.00 -11.73 2.86
N CYS A 231 -11.26 -10.88 3.58
CA CYS A 231 -10.09 -10.20 3.04
C CYS A 231 -9.10 -11.20 2.44
N HIS A 232 -8.77 -12.26 3.19
CA HIS A 232 -7.88 -13.33 2.75
C HIS A 232 -8.41 -14.00 1.47
N GLN A 233 -9.69 -14.37 1.41
CA GLN A 233 -10.29 -14.98 0.21
C GLN A 233 -10.21 -14.07 -1.03
N LEU A 234 -10.57 -12.79 -0.87
CA LEU A 234 -10.58 -11.83 -1.99
C LEU A 234 -9.16 -11.54 -2.52
N LEU A 235 -8.17 -11.48 -1.62
CA LEU A 235 -6.76 -11.26 -1.99
C LEU A 235 -6.11 -12.54 -2.53
N ASN A 236 -6.40 -13.70 -1.97
CA ASN A 236 -5.75 -14.95 -2.37
C ASN A 236 -6.11 -15.39 -3.80
N ARG A 237 -7.29 -15.04 -4.31
CA ARG A 237 -7.64 -15.28 -5.72
C ARG A 237 -7.06 -14.24 -6.69
N ASN A 238 -6.52 -13.13 -6.19
CA ASN A 238 -5.96 -12.10 -7.05
C ASN A 238 -4.60 -12.57 -7.60
N GLU A 239 -4.47 -12.64 -8.92
CA GLU A 239 -3.25 -13.16 -9.55
C GLU A 239 -1.99 -12.35 -9.20
N ARG A 240 -2.12 -11.03 -9.05
CA ARG A 240 -0.98 -10.16 -8.70
C ARG A 240 -0.52 -10.45 -7.27
N TYR A 241 -1.45 -10.70 -6.36
CA TYR A 241 -1.15 -11.12 -5.00
C TYR A 241 -0.44 -12.48 -5.00
N GLN A 242 -0.95 -13.48 -5.73
CA GLN A 242 -0.30 -14.79 -5.85
C GLN A 242 1.11 -14.67 -6.41
N LYS A 243 1.31 -13.91 -7.49
CA LYS A 243 2.64 -13.63 -8.06
C LYS A 243 3.55 -12.92 -7.07
N ALA A 244 3.02 -12.06 -6.20
CA ALA A 244 3.80 -11.40 -5.15
C ALA A 244 4.22 -12.39 -4.04
N VAL A 245 3.32 -13.28 -3.61
CA VAL A 245 3.60 -14.37 -2.67
C VAL A 245 4.65 -15.32 -3.25
N GLU A 246 4.50 -15.76 -4.49
CA GLU A 246 5.49 -16.59 -5.21
C GLU A 246 6.86 -15.92 -5.22
N ARG A 247 6.94 -14.63 -5.60
CA ARG A 247 8.20 -13.87 -5.58
C ARG A 247 8.76 -13.64 -4.18
N ALA A 248 7.99 -13.79 -3.11
CA ALA A 248 8.47 -13.76 -1.74
C ALA A 248 8.99 -15.13 -1.27
N ILE A 249 8.59 -16.21 -1.95
CA ILE A 249 9.01 -17.61 -1.72
C ILE A 249 10.22 -17.96 -2.60
N GLU A 250 10.15 -17.75 -3.92
CA GLU A 250 11.20 -17.99 -4.93
C GLU A 250 12.61 -17.50 -4.54
N PRO A 251 12.86 -16.28 -4.01
CA PRO A 251 14.16 -15.83 -3.49
C PRO A 251 14.90 -16.85 -2.63
N LYS A 252 14.16 -17.73 -1.97
CA LYS A 252 14.64 -18.64 -0.95
C LYS A 252 14.92 -20.03 -1.50
N THR A 253 14.37 -20.39 -2.67
CA THR A 253 14.65 -21.70 -3.30
C THR A 253 15.90 -21.61 -4.16
N GLU A 254 16.66 -22.71 -4.24
CA GLU A 254 17.89 -22.73 -5.03
C GLU A 254 17.60 -22.50 -6.53
N MET A 255 16.43 -22.95 -6.98
CA MET A 255 15.92 -22.66 -8.32
C MET A 255 15.58 -21.17 -8.50
N GLY A 256 14.95 -20.52 -7.51
CA GLY A 256 14.61 -19.11 -7.60
C GLY A 256 15.83 -18.18 -7.48
N LYS A 257 16.89 -18.59 -6.77
CA LYS A 257 18.21 -17.94 -6.85
C LYS A 257 18.81 -18.03 -8.25
N LYS A 258 18.80 -19.22 -8.88
CA LYS A 258 19.25 -19.41 -10.26
C LYS A 258 18.42 -18.61 -11.28
N LEU A 259 17.09 -18.58 -11.15
CA LEU A 259 16.21 -17.79 -12.02
C LEU A 259 16.43 -16.28 -11.88
N ARG A 260 16.75 -15.80 -10.67
CA ARG A 260 17.17 -14.40 -10.45
C ARG A 260 18.48 -14.08 -11.16
N GLU A 261 19.45 -14.99 -11.08
CA GLU A 261 20.74 -14.83 -11.74
C GLU A 261 20.59 -14.80 -13.27
N ILE A 262 19.76 -15.70 -13.82
CA ILE A 262 19.40 -15.71 -15.25
C ILE A 262 18.70 -14.41 -15.68
N ARG A 263 17.71 -13.92 -14.92
CA ARG A 263 17.03 -12.64 -15.23
C ARG A 263 17.96 -11.44 -15.19
N ARG A 264 18.98 -11.46 -14.32
CA ARG A 264 19.98 -10.39 -14.21
C ARG A 264 20.96 -10.35 -15.39
N GLN A 265 21.15 -11.49 -16.05
CA GLN A 265 22.03 -11.64 -17.22
C GLN A 265 21.29 -11.44 -18.55
N MET A 266 19.96 -11.41 -18.57
CA MET A 266 19.19 -11.19 -19.80
C MET A 266 19.22 -9.73 -20.27
N PRO A 267 19.58 -9.44 -21.54
CA PRO A 267 19.51 -8.11 -22.12
C PRO A 267 18.08 -7.57 -22.17
N SER A 268 17.92 -6.26 -22.00
CA SER A 268 16.64 -5.53 -21.87
C SER A 268 15.63 -5.71 -23.02
N LYS A 269 16.04 -6.27 -24.17
CA LYS A 269 15.21 -6.40 -25.38
C LYS A 269 14.30 -7.64 -25.44
N LEU A 270 14.34 -8.55 -24.47
CA LEU A 270 13.46 -9.75 -24.45
C LEU A 270 12.26 -9.66 -23.48
N LYS A 271 12.09 -8.53 -22.76
CA LYS A 271 10.99 -8.37 -21.78
C LYS A 271 9.61 -8.11 -22.41
N ASN A 272 9.53 -7.71 -23.68
CA ASN A 272 8.28 -7.42 -24.39
C ASN A 272 8.01 -8.41 -25.52
N ASN A 273 8.02 -9.72 -25.24
CA ASN A 273 7.44 -10.67 -26.16
C ASN A 273 7.07 -11.96 -25.45
N LYS A 274 5.91 -11.97 -24.78
CA LYS A 274 5.04 -13.15 -24.67
C LYS A 274 3.61 -12.70 -24.32
N GLY A 275 2.70 -12.92 -25.27
CA GLY A 275 1.25 -13.07 -25.07
C GLY A 275 0.45 -11.80 -25.19
#